data_AF-A0AAE3H582-F1
#
_entry.id   AF-A0AAE3H582-F1
#
_cell.length_a   1.000
_cell.length_b   1.000
_cell.length_c   1.000
_cell.angle_alpha   90.00
_cell.angle_beta   90.00
_cell.angle_gamma   90.00
#
_symmetry.space_group_name_H-M   'P 1'
#
loop_
_entity.id
_entity.type
_entity.pdbx_description
1 polymer ?
#
loop_
_entity_poly.entity_id
_entity_poly.type
_entity_poly.pdbx_seq_one_letter_code
_entity_poly.pdbx_strand_id
1 'polypeptide(L)'
;TKRCLERRNGQEGGEKNSAGENVFKYGGFPPKMKFKMPAAVAEIPIFGQSVDHYKKEIDEILSSAKLFIEAVESDLGTYKTQHPALGMLNAKEWFHSLEMHSRHHLNQKVELEALSAHV
;
A
#
# COMPACT_ATOMS: atom_id res chain seq x y z
N THR A 1 -5.40 3.69 6.21
CA THR A 1 -6.74 3.66 6.84
C THR A 1 -6.57 3.31 8.31
N LYS A 2 -7.35 3.88 9.23
CA LYS A 2 -7.28 3.55 10.68
C LYS A 2 -8.12 2.33 11.10
N ARG A 3 -8.58 1.54 10.12
CA ARG A 3 -9.58 0.47 10.31
C ARG A 3 -9.12 -0.64 11.27
N CYS A 4 -7.85 -1.03 11.23
CA CYS A 4 -7.32 -2.01 12.18
C CYS A 4 -7.32 -1.47 13.61
N LEU A 5 -6.80 -0.25 13.82
CA LEU A 5 -6.75 0.42 15.12
C LEU A 5 -8.15 0.69 15.70
N GLU A 6 -9.12 1.02 14.84
CA GLU A 6 -10.52 1.22 15.22
C GLU A 6 -11.33 -0.07 15.31
N ARG A 7 -10.73 -1.22 14.97
CA ARG A 7 -11.41 -2.51 14.89
C ARG A 7 -12.69 -2.47 14.05
N ARG A 8 -12.61 -1.88 12.85
CA ARG A 8 -13.73 -1.62 11.93
C ARG A 8 -13.51 -2.29 10.58
N ASN A 9 -14.56 -2.92 10.03
CA ASN A 9 -14.55 -3.57 8.71
C ASN A 9 -13.43 -4.61 8.56
N GLY A 10 -13.28 -5.46 9.57
CA GLY A 10 -12.32 -6.54 9.66
C GLY A 10 -12.76 -7.59 10.67
N GLN A 11 -11.80 -8.37 11.15
CA GLN A 11 -12.04 -9.47 12.10
C GLN A 11 -10.78 -9.78 12.88
N GLU A 12 -10.92 -10.58 13.95
CA GLU A 12 -9.76 -11.22 14.59
C GLU A 12 -9.16 -12.28 13.66
N GLY A 13 -7.84 -12.26 13.52
CA GLY A 13 -7.11 -13.21 12.68
C GLY A 13 -7.42 -13.07 11.18
N GLY A 14 -7.28 -14.18 10.45
CA GLY A 14 -7.34 -14.21 8.99
C GLY A 14 -5.96 -14.15 8.34
N GLU A 15 -5.89 -14.65 7.11
CA GLU A 15 -4.61 -14.89 6.45
C GLU A 15 -4.35 -13.94 5.29
N LYS A 16 -3.06 -13.72 5.04
CA LYS A 16 -2.62 -13.19 3.74
C LYS A 16 -2.95 -14.22 2.67
N ASN A 17 -3.16 -13.74 1.46
CA ASN A 17 -3.13 -14.64 0.31
C ASN A 17 -1.67 -14.91 -0.10
N SER A 18 -1.45 -15.78 -1.10
CA SER A 18 -0.11 -16.10 -1.59
C SER A 18 0.69 -14.89 -2.07
N ALA A 19 0.03 -13.84 -2.58
CA ALA A 19 0.70 -12.60 -2.95
C ALA A 19 1.16 -11.82 -1.72
N GLY A 20 0.32 -11.70 -0.69
CA GLY A 20 0.65 -11.11 0.60
C GLY A 20 1.83 -11.84 1.27
N GLU A 21 1.76 -13.16 1.39
CA GLU A 21 2.85 -14.00 1.90
C GLU A 21 4.20 -13.66 1.24
N ASN A 22 4.23 -13.63 -0.09
CA ASN A 22 5.46 -13.33 -0.83
C ASN A 22 5.93 -11.88 -0.65
N VAL A 23 5.03 -10.89 -0.73
CA VAL A 23 5.39 -9.47 -0.56
C VAL A 23 6.00 -9.23 0.81
N PHE A 24 5.42 -9.79 1.87
CA PHE A 24 5.97 -9.64 3.22
C PHE A 24 7.26 -10.45 3.43
N LYS A 25 7.34 -11.67 2.89
CA LYS A 25 8.55 -12.51 2.96
C LYS A 25 9.78 -11.82 2.34
N TYR A 26 9.61 -11.12 1.22
CA TYR A 26 10.71 -10.45 0.52
C TYR A 26 10.79 -8.95 0.80
N GLY A 27 9.95 -8.43 1.70
CA GLY A 27 9.92 -7.00 2.04
C GLY A 27 9.59 -6.10 0.85
N GLY A 28 8.79 -6.58 -0.12
CA GLY A 28 8.36 -5.77 -1.25
C GLY A 28 7.87 -6.56 -2.45
N PHE A 29 7.42 -5.81 -3.45
CA PHE A 29 7.01 -6.36 -4.74
C PHE A 29 8.25 -6.76 -5.55
N PRO A 30 8.28 -7.95 -6.19
CA PRO A 30 9.38 -8.38 -7.04
C PRO A 30 9.74 -7.31 -8.10
N PRO A 31 11.04 -6.94 -8.22
CA PRO A 31 11.47 -5.98 -9.23
C PRO A 31 11.19 -6.55 -10.63
N LYS A 32 10.82 -5.68 -11.57
CA LYS A 32 10.55 -5.99 -13.00
C LYS A 32 9.33 -6.88 -13.28
N MET A 33 8.64 -7.38 -12.26
CA MET A 33 7.36 -8.07 -12.44
C MET A 33 6.25 -7.05 -12.73
N LYS A 34 5.40 -7.37 -13.70
CA LYS A 34 4.23 -6.56 -14.05
C LYS A 34 3.00 -7.06 -13.31
N PHE A 35 2.30 -6.15 -12.64
CA PHE A 35 1.11 -6.45 -11.87
C PHE A 35 -0.09 -5.80 -12.55
N LYS A 36 -1.20 -6.54 -12.65
CA LYS A 36 -2.49 -5.95 -13.02
C LYS A 36 -3.06 -5.22 -11.80
N MET A 37 -3.77 -4.12 -12.05
CA MET A 37 -4.54 -3.45 -11.01
C MET A 37 -5.53 -4.46 -10.39
N PRO A 38 -5.63 -4.56 -9.05
CA PRO A 38 -6.60 -5.45 -8.43
C PRO A 38 -8.03 -5.08 -8.83
N ALA A 39 -8.86 -6.07 -9.16
CA ALA A 39 -10.23 -5.85 -9.62
C ALA A 39 -11.06 -4.98 -8.66
N ALA A 40 -10.83 -5.12 -7.35
CA ALA A 40 -11.49 -4.34 -6.30
C ALA A 40 -11.26 -2.82 -6.38
N VAL A 41 -10.28 -2.35 -7.15
CA VAL A 41 -9.98 -0.93 -7.38
C VAL A 41 -9.88 -0.58 -8.87
N ALA A 42 -10.18 -1.52 -9.77
CA ALA A 42 -9.98 -1.35 -11.21
C ALA A 42 -11.08 -0.52 -11.90
N GLU A 43 -12.24 -0.38 -11.28
CA GLU A 43 -13.41 0.30 -11.88
C GLU A 43 -13.41 1.82 -11.71
N ILE A 44 -12.45 2.39 -10.97
CA ILE A 44 -12.39 3.83 -10.73
C ILE A 44 -11.60 4.47 -11.89
N PRO A 45 -12.22 5.31 -12.74
CA PRO A 45 -11.49 6.05 -13.76
C PRO A 45 -10.46 6.96 -13.08
N ILE A 46 -9.18 6.77 -13.40
CA ILE A 46 -8.11 7.60 -12.84
C ILE A 46 -7.83 8.73 -13.84
N PHE A 47 -8.20 9.95 -13.47
CA PHE A 47 -7.80 11.15 -14.17
C PHE A 47 -6.54 11.71 -13.51
N GLY A 48 -5.47 11.88 -14.31
CA GLY A 48 -4.24 12.48 -13.83
C GLY A 48 -4.46 13.93 -13.40
N GLN A 49 -3.90 14.30 -12.25
CA GLN A 49 -3.84 15.67 -11.73
C GLN A 49 -2.45 16.27 -11.97
N SER A 50 -2.26 17.54 -11.59
CA SER A 50 -0.95 18.19 -11.68
C SER A 50 0.08 17.55 -10.74
N VAL A 51 1.36 17.69 -11.07
CA VAL A 51 2.46 17.21 -10.22
C VAL A 51 2.41 17.83 -8.82
N ASP A 52 2.10 19.13 -8.71
CA ASP A 52 2.04 19.82 -7.42
C ASP A 52 0.85 19.36 -6.57
N HIS A 53 -0.26 18.97 -7.19
CA HIS A 53 -1.37 18.32 -6.48
C HIS A 53 -0.90 17.02 -5.81
N TYR A 54 -0.23 16.14 -6.56
CA TYR A 54 0.25 14.87 -6.00
C TYR A 54 1.37 15.04 -4.95
N LYS A 55 2.25 16.04 -5.09
CA LYS A 55 3.24 16.35 -4.04
C LYS A 55 2.55 16.67 -2.72
N LYS A 56 1.52 17.53 -2.76
CA LYS A 56 0.73 17.89 -1.58
C LYS A 56 0.04 16.67 -0.97
N GLU A 57 -0.58 15.81 -1.78
CA GLU A 57 -1.22 14.59 -1.28
C GLU A 57 -0.21 13.63 -0.62
N ILE A 58 0.98 13.46 -1.20
CA ILE A 58 2.04 12.65 -0.60
C ILE A 58 2.49 13.24 0.75
N ASP A 59 2.67 14.55 0.85
CA ASP A 59 3.02 15.23 2.10
C ASP A 59 1.95 15.02 3.19
N GLU A 60 0.67 15.07 2.82
CA GLU A 60 -0.46 14.80 3.72
C GLU A 60 -0.49 13.34 4.18
N ILE A 61 -0.22 12.38 3.27
CA ILE A 61 -0.10 10.96 3.61
C ILE A 61 1.04 10.72 4.59
N LEU A 62 2.22 11.31 4.34
CA LEU A 62 3.40 11.17 5.21
C LEU A 62 3.17 11.80 6.59
N SER A 63 2.57 12.98 6.63
CA SER A 63 2.21 13.66 7.88
C SER A 63 1.21 12.83 8.68
N SER A 64 0.19 12.29 8.01
CA SER A 64 -0.80 11.40 8.64
C SER A 64 -0.18 10.10 9.15
N ALA A 65 0.74 9.49 8.38
CA ALA A 65 1.41 8.27 8.78
C ALA A 65 2.22 8.45 10.08
N LYS A 66 2.90 9.59 10.24
CA LYS A 66 3.67 9.91 11.46
C LYS A 66 2.79 9.92 12.72
N LEU A 67 1.56 10.41 12.62
CA LEU A 67 0.61 10.45 13.74
C LEU A 67 0.18 9.05 14.22
N PHE A 68 0.33 8.03 13.38
CA PHE A 68 -0.09 6.66 13.71
C PHE A 68 1.05 5.76 14.20
N ILE A 69 2.31 6.22 14.21
CA ILE A 69 3.46 5.36 14.56
C ILE A 69 3.28 4.69 15.92
N GLU A 70 3.05 5.48 16.97
CA GLU A 70 2.93 4.97 18.35
C GLU A 70 1.75 3.99 18.50
N ALA A 71 0.60 4.32 17.89
CA ALA A 71 -0.58 3.47 17.93
C ALA A 71 -0.37 2.15 17.17
N VAL A 72 0.32 2.19 16.03
CA VAL A 72 0.67 1.00 15.25
C VAL A 72 1.68 0.14 15.99
N GLU A 73 2.70 0.73 16.63
CA GLU A 73 3.70 -0.02 17.39
C GLU A 73 3.08 -0.75 18.59
N SER A 74 2.17 -0.06 19.29
CA SER A 74 1.46 -0.57 20.46
C SER A 74 0.35 -1.59 20.12
N ASP A 75 -0.04 -1.71 18.84
CA ASP A 75 -1.08 -2.63 18.41
C ASP A 75 -0.65 -4.10 18.56
N LEU A 76 -1.55 -4.92 19.10
CA LEU A 76 -1.34 -6.36 19.32
C LEU A 76 -1.30 -7.16 18.00
N GLY A 77 -1.76 -6.59 16.89
CA GLY A 77 -1.70 -7.21 15.57
C GLY A 77 -2.72 -8.32 15.35
N THR A 78 -3.69 -8.49 16.26
CA THR A 78 -4.69 -9.59 16.19
C THR A 78 -5.84 -9.24 15.26
N TYR A 79 -6.31 -7.98 15.27
CA TYR A 79 -7.38 -7.53 14.38
C TYR A 79 -6.83 -7.18 13.00
N LYS A 80 -7.44 -7.73 11.96
CA LYS A 80 -7.01 -7.59 10.56
C LYS A 80 -8.14 -7.10 9.68
N THR A 81 -7.79 -6.37 8.63
CA THR A 81 -8.75 -5.91 7.61
C THR A 81 -8.29 -6.30 6.22
N GLN A 82 -9.25 -6.51 5.32
CA GLN A 82 -9.01 -6.96 3.95
C GLN A 82 -8.22 -5.91 3.15
N HIS A 83 -7.06 -6.30 2.62
CA HIS A 83 -6.29 -5.57 1.62
C HIS A 83 -6.76 -5.95 0.21
N PRO A 84 -6.85 -5.00 -0.74
CA PRO A 84 -7.32 -5.28 -2.12
C PRO A 84 -6.51 -6.36 -2.86
N ALA A 85 -5.21 -6.48 -2.56
CA ALA A 85 -4.30 -7.40 -3.25
C ALA A 85 -3.67 -8.50 -2.37
N LEU A 86 -3.58 -8.29 -1.05
CA LEU A 86 -2.64 -9.05 -0.19
C LEU A 86 -3.35 -9.95 0.84
N GLY A 87 -4.69 -9.99 0.85
CA GLY A 87 -5.45 -10.72 1.87
C GLY A 87 -5.62 -9.91 3.16
N MET A 88 -5.67 -10.59 4.31
CA MET A 88 -5.91 -9.95 5.60
C MET A 88 -4.63 -9.40 6.23
N LEU A 89 -4.61 -8.10 6.50
CA LEU A 89 -3.46 -7.41 7.10
C LEU A 89 -3.83 -6.76 8.43
N ASN A 90 -2.93 -6.83 9.42
CA ASN A 90 -3.03 -6.07 10.68
C ASN A 90 -2.49 -4.63 10.53
N ALA A 91 -2.53 -3.84 11.62
CA ALA A 91 -2.10 -2.44 11.61
C ALA A 91 -0.63 -2.26 11.16
N LYS A 92 0.27 -3.09 11.69
CA LYS A 92 1.71 -3.05 11.36
C LYS A 92 1.96 -3.41 9.90
N GLU A 93 1.26 -4.42 9.39
CA GLU A 93 1.35 -4.86 8.02
C GLU A 93 0.81 -3.82 7.04
N TRP A 94 -0.32 -3.17 7.35
CA TRP A 94 -0.81 -2.02 6.58
C TRP A 94 0.21 -0.88 6.54
N PHE A 95 0.86 -0.61 7.67
CA PHE A 95 1.87 0.44 7.75
C PHE A 95 3.12 0.11 6.92
N HIS A 96 3.64 -1.11 7.01
CA HIS A 96 4.74 -1.57 6.15
C HIS A 96 4.36 -1.60 4.67
N SER A 97 3.11 -1.97 4.35
CA SER A 97 2.63 -1.97 2.98
C SER A 97 2.65 -0.59 2.35
N LEU A 98 2.55 0.50 3.12
CA LEU A 98 2.68 1.87 2.60
C LEU A 98 4.06 2.06 1.97
N GLU A 99 5.14 1.73 2.70
CA GLU A 99 6.51 1.84 2.18
C GLU A 99 6.73 0.95 0.95
N MET A 100 6.37 -0.34 1.07
CA MET A 100 6.60 -1.32 0.01
C MET A 100 5.89 -0.92 -1.29
N HIS A 101 4.68 -0.37 -1.17
CA HIS A 101 3.89 0.09 -2.30
C HIS A 101 4.44 1.38 -2.93
N SER A 102 4.88 2.34 -2.10
CA SER A 102 5.54 3.56 -2.59
C SER A 102 6.82 3.22 -3.38
N ARG A 103 7.66 2.33 -2.85
CA ARG A 103 8.88 1.88 -3.55
C ARG A 103 8.59 1.15 -4.85
N HIS A 104 7.53 0.35 -4.88
CA HIS A 104 7.06 -0.29 -6.12
C HIS A 104 6.71 0.75 -7.20
N HIS A 105 5.94 1.78 -6.85
CA HIS A 105 5.55 2.82 -7.80
C HIS A 105 6.70 3.75 -8.21
N LEU A 106 7.68 4.00 -7.34
CA LEU A 106 8.89 4.72 -7.73
C LEU A 106 9.66 3.96 -8.83
N ASN A 107 9.76 2.63 -8.73
CA ASN A 107 10.37 1.82 -9.79
C ASN A 107 9.57 1.88 -11.09
N GLN A 108 8.23 1.83 -11.03
CA GLN A 108 7.38 1.98 -12.21
C GLN A 108 7.54 3.36 -12.86
N LYS A 109 7.61 4.42 -12.06
CA LYS A 109 7.84 5.79 -12.54
C LYS A 109 9.17 5.90 -13.30
N VAL A 110 10.26 5.40 -12.72
CA VAL A 110 11.59 5.40 -13.37
C VAL A 110 11.56 4.66 -14.70
N GLU A 111 10.87 3.52 -14.77
CA GLU A 111 10.73 2.76 -16.01
C GLU A 111 9.96 3.53 -17.09
N LEU A 112 8.85 4.18 -16.73
CA LEU A 112 8.05 4.98 -17.66
C LEU A 112 8.79 6.23 -18.14
N GLU A 113 9.52 6.89 -17.24
CA GLU A 113 10.36 8.05 -17.59
C GLU A 113 11.47 7.67 -18.57
N ALA A 114 12.13 6.53 -18.36
CA ALA A 114 13.13 6.01 -19.27
C ALA A 114 12.54 5.69 -20.66
N LEU A 115 11.33 5.14 -20.74
CA LEU A 115 10.64 4.92 -22.01
C LEU A 115 10.30 6.24 -22.71
N SER A 116 9.85 7.24 -21.96
CA SER A 116 9.49 8.56 -22.53
C SER A 116 10.68 9.35 -23.05
N ALA A 117 11.90 9.08 -22.56
CA ALA A 117 13.12 9.76 -23.00
C ALA A 117 13.65 9.24 -24.36
N HIS A 118 13.05 8.19 -24.91
CA HIS A 118 13.40 7.58 -26.19
C HIS A 118 12.33 7.79 -27.27
N VAL A 119 11.35 8.64 -27.00
CA VAL A 119 10.31 9.11 -27.94
C VAL A 119 10.56 10.57 -28.25
#